data_AF-A0AAD5HKS5-F1
#
_entry.id   AF-A0AAD5HKS5-F1
#
_cell.length_a   1.000
_cell.length_b   1.000
_cell.length_c   1.000
_cell.angle_alpha   90.00
_cell.angle_beta   90.00
_cell.angle_gamma   90.00
#
_symmetry.space_group_name_H-M   'P 1'
#
loop_
_entity.id
_entity.type
_entity.pdbx_description
1 polymer ?
#
loop_
_entity_poly.entity_id
_entity_poly.type
_entity_poly.pdbx_seq_one_letter_code
_entity_poly.pdbx_strand_id
1 'polypeptide(L)'
;MAETLVTRKRNIQSRTKVKTGCTTCRIRKVKCDEGKPFCLRCVNTGRTCDGYESPFRLVTSQPPHNSHAGSMKPNAGSIVARHTVVEISSKDIDLLSRYFSTKTIFNVKLGCDEEARQVLQASLTDPPIQHAVSSLRALREHLEASGDIPMSLGHRHPSYDSDYGLQQYCMALGGLASSLSSPGSNGLKSALLCCQIFMSIEQVRWNFTAMARHMIQGLSIMHEYRARPTFAGESLLPAHRSQLPFLDVFIIKMFAAPCKFAEPPAAVDRSRAAVCGVITPPHQQAIESHSIRMIAPDMRTELTRIATLTLEFLGRVSHVGSTGEGIRLISEKVSLLKLLDSWLNDLELVYKDSESPGSESLSVSFLRFFHQALKVILLGALDSSPDLDSELRTENDRLQGIANNIDERVKAYGGFKKTRNGPGELSNMG
;
A
#
# COMPACT_ATOMS: atom_id res chain seq x y z
N MET A 1 -84.98 -19.95 13.72
CA MET A 1 -83.98 -19.27 14.57
C MET A 1 -82.72 -20.10 14.49
N ALA A 2 -81.74 -19.68 13.68
CA ALA A 2 -80.51 -20.45 13.46
C ALA A 2 -79.35 -19.76 14.19
N GLU A 3 -78.77 -20.45 15.18
CA GLU A 3 -77.60 -19.99 15.93
C GLU A 3 -76.32 -20.23 15.11
N THR A 4 -75.59 -19.16 14.87
CA THR A 4 -74.33 -19.16 14.12
C THR A 4 -73.15 -19.28 15.10
N LEU A 5 -72.39 -20.36 14.98
CA LEU A 5 -71.12 -20.56 15.68
C LEU A 5 -70.05 -19.59 15.14
N VAL A 6 -69.62 -18.63 15.97
CA VAL A 6 -68.50 -17.72 15.65
C VAL A 6 -67.17 -18.42 15.95
N THR A 7 -66.45 -18.84 14.90
CA THR A 7 -65.04 -19.25 15.01
C THR A 7 -64.13 -18.02 14.95
N ARG A 8 -63.35 -17.81 16.03
CA ARG A 8 -62.39 -16.70 16.16
C ARG A 8 -61.16 -16.95 15.27
N LYS A 9 -61.22 -16.44 14.03
CA LYS A 9 -60.11 -16.48 13.06
C LYS A 9 -58.94 -15.64 13.58
N ARG A 10 -57.79 -16.27 13.89
CA ARG A 10 -56.55 -15.55 14.23
C ARG A 10 -56.13 -14.72 13.02
N ASN A 11 -56.12 -13.40 13.20
CA ASN A 11 -55.71 -12.44 12.19
C ASN A 11 -54.17 -12.48 12.05
N ILE A 12 -53.67 -13.33 11.16
CA ILE A 12 -52.27 -13.27 10.71
C ILE A 12 -52.21 -12.14 9.68
N GLN A 13 -52.16 -10.90 10.18
CA GLN A 13 -51.77 -9.76 9.36
C GLN A 13 -50.34 -10.03 8.86
N SER A 14 -50.23 -10.22 7.54
CA SER A 14 -48.98 -10.25 6.80
C SER A 14 -48.24 -8.93 6.99
N ARG A 15 -47.44 -8.84 8.06
CA ARG A 15 -46.49 -7.75 8.29
C ARG A 15 -45.47 -7.74 7.15
N THR A 16 -45.33 -6.59 6.51
CA THR A 16 -44.36 -6.29 5.46
C THR A 16 -42.98 -6.80 5.88
N LYS A 17 -42.39 -7.73 5.10
CA LYS A 17 -41.06 -8.28 5.38
C LYS A 17 -40.04 -7.14 5.31
N VAL A 18 -39.47 -6.78 6.46
CA VAL A 18 -38.36 -5.82 6.53
C VAL A 18 -37.15 -6.44 5.80
N LYS A 19 -36.74 -5.87 4.67
CA LYS A 19 -35.64 -6.34 3.82
C LYS A 19 -34.27 -5.95 4.36
N THR A 20 -34.10 -5.78 5.67
CA THR A 20 -32.87 -5.21 6.26
C THR A 20 -32.17 -6.15 7.25
N GLY A 21 -32.73 -7.34 7.52
CA GLY A 21 -32.08 -8.33 8.38
C GLY A 21 -30.89 -9.05 7.73
N CYS A 22 -29.97 -9.57 8.55
CA CYS A 22 -28.81 -10.33 8.08
C CYS A 22 -29.22 -11.61 7.33
N THR A 23 -28.36 -12.08 6.44
CA THR A 23 -28.58 -13.25 5.57
C THR A 23 -28.96 -14.50 6.39
N THR A 24 -28.26 -14.76 7.50
CA THR A 24 -28.53 -15.90 8.38
C THR A 24 -29.91 -15.82 9.03
N CYS A 25 -30.33 -14.64 9.52
CA CYS A 25 -31.66 -14.47 10.12
C CYS A 25 -32.78 -14.58 9.07
N ARG A 26 -32.53 -14.11 7.85
CA ARG A 26 -33.46 -14.25 6.71
C ARG A 26 -33.65 -15.70 6.31
N ILE A 27 -32.56 -16.47 6.17
CA ILE A 27 -32.61 -17.92 5.90
C ILE A 27 -33.43 -18.63 6.97
N ARG A 28 -33.19 -18.26 8.24
CA ARG A 28 -33.90 -18.81 9.40
C ARG A 28 -35.34 -18.29 9.57
N LYS A 29 -35.79 -17.33 8.76
CA LYS A 29 -37.10 -16.66 8.86
C LYS A 29 -37.39 -16.10 10.28
N VAL A 30 -36.35 -15.63 10.98
CA VAL A 30 -36.47 -14.98 12.29
C VAL A 30 -36.19 -13.48 12.17
N LYS A 31 -36.87 -12.66 12.97
CA LYS A 31 -36.60 -11.21 13.02
C LYS A 31 -35.14 -10.96 13.37
N CYS A 32 -34.42 -10.18 12.57
CA CYS A 32 -33.06 -9.78 12.87
C CYS A 32 -33.10 -8.56 13.81
N ASP A 33 -32.15 -8.47 14.73
CA ASP A 33 -31.93 -7.30 15.58
C ASP A 33 -31.11 -6.20 14.89
N GLU A 34 -30.65 -6.44 13.65
CA GLU A 34 -29.94 -5.48 12.80
C GLU A 34 -28.62 -4.95 13.37
N GLY A 35 -28.11 -5.55 14.46
CA GLY A 35 -26.78 -5.29 14.99
C GLY A 35 -25.68 -5.58 13.96
N LYS A 36 -24.79 -4.62 13.73
CA LYS A 36 -23.64 -4.74 12.82
C LYS A 36 -22.35 -4.85 13.65
N PRO A 37 -21.34 -5.64 13.22
CA PRO A 37 -21.26 -6.43 11.98
C PRO A 37 -22.01 -7.77 12.04
N PHE A 38 -22.30 -8.27 13.24
CA PHE A 38 -23.06 -9.49 13.47
C PHE A 38 -24.27 -9.20 14.35
N CYS A 39 -25.42 -9.76 13.99
CA CYS A 39 -26.62 -9.61 14.82
C CYS A 39 -26.49 -10.44 16.09
N LEU A 40 -26.94 -9.90 17.23
CA LEU A 40 -26.92 -10.54 18.53
C LEU A 40 -27.65 -11.89 18.52
N ARG A 41 -28.68 -12.04 17.69
CA ARG A 41 -29.36 -13.35 17.54
C ARG A 41 -28.47 -14.45 16.98
N CYS A 42 -27.58 -14.14 16.05
CA CYS A 42 -26.67 -15.15 15.51
C CYS A 42 -25.56 -15.44 16.53
N VAL A 43 -24.99 -14.40 17.13
CA VAL A 43 -23.95 -14.51 18.17
C VAL A 43 -24.43 -15.32 19.37
N ASN A 44 -25.56 -14.95 19.96
CA ASN A 44 -26.10 -15.63 21.15
C ASN A 44 -26.57 -17.07 20.88
N THR A 45 -26.79 -17.43 19.61
CA THR A 45 -27.15 -18.79 19.23
C THR A 45 -25.96 -19.60 18.71
N GLY A 46 -24.74 -19.09 18.87
CA GLY A 46 -23.49 -19.76 18.49
C GLY A 46 -23.31 -19.94 16.99
N ARG A 47 -23.99 -19.14 16.16
CA ARG A 47 -23.94 -19.26 14.70
C ARG A 47 -23.15 -18.11 14.08
N THR A 48 -22.35 -18.42 13.08
CA THR A 48 -21.72 -17.43 12.20
C THR A 48 -22.81 -16.59 11.53
N CYS A 49 -22.71 -15.27 11.67
CA CYS A 49 -23.64 -14.35 11.06
C CYS A 49 -23.09 -13.93 9.69
N ASP A 50 -23.75 -14.34 8.62
CA ASP A 50 -23.36 -14.13 7.21
C ASP A 50 -23.57 -12.68 6.73
N GLY A 51 -23.61 -11.74 7.67
CA GLY A 51 -23.73 -10.31 7.43
C GLY A 51 -25.03 -9.87 6.76
N TYR A 52 -25.08 -8.60 6.38
CA TYR A 52 -26.22 -7.97 5.70
C TYR A 52 -25.95 -7.91 4.20
N GLU A 53 -26.99 -8.05 3.38
CA GLU A 53 -26.87 -7.82 1.94
C GLU A 53 -26.45 -6.37 1.67
N SER A 54 -25.25 -6.19 1.13
CA SER A 54 -24.79 -4.91 0.58
C SER A 54 -25.60 -4.58 -0.68
N PRO A 55 -25.99 -3.32 -0.93
CA PRO A 55 -26.59 -2.89 -2.20
C PRO A 55 -25.69 -3.14 -3.42
N PHE A 56 -24.42 -3.50 -3.20
CA PHE A 56 -23.46 -3.81 -4.24
C PHE A 56 -23.06 -5.28 -4.12
N ARG A 57 -23.83 -6.17 -4.75
CA ARG A 57 -23.34 -7.49 -5.15
C ARG A 57 -23.69 -7.78 -6.61
N LEU A 58 -22.63 -7.97 -7.40
CA LEU A 58 -22.66 -8.66 -8.69
C LEU A 58 -23.13 -10.10 -8.45
N VAL A 59 -24.06 -10.54 -9.30
CA VAL A 59 -24.69 -11.85 -9.30
C VAL A 59 -23.60 -12.92 -9.48
N THR A 60 -23.27 -13.62 -8.40
CA THR A 60 -22.62 -14.93 -8.47
C THR A 60 -23.72 -15.97 -8.42
N SER A 61 -24.14 -16.44 -9.58
CA SER A 61 -25.07 -17.55 -9.73
C SER A 61 -24.35 -18.84 -9.29
N GLN A 62 -24.45 -19.21 -8.02
CA GLN A 62 -24.21 -20.60 -7.63
C GLN A 62 -25.50 -21.41 -7.87
N PRO A 63 -25.45 -22.56 -8.57
CA PRO A 63 -26.59 -23.45 -8.65
C PRO A 63 -26.71 -24.28 -7.37
N PRO A 64 -27.91 -24.43 -6.77
CA PRO A 64 -28.11 -25.36 -5.67
C PRO A 64 -28.20 -26.80 -6.21
N HIS A 65 -27.37 -27.69 -5.65
CA HIS A 65 -27.45 -29.13 -5.86
C HIS A 65 -28.71 -29.73 -5.20
N ASN A 66 -29.47 -30.48 -6.02
CA ASN A 66 -30.38 -31.60 -5.76
C ASN A 66 -31.55 -31.39 -4.75
N SER A 67 -32.80 -31.82 -5.00
CA SER A 67 -33.32 -32.93 -5.81
C SER A 67 -34.85 -32.82 -5.85
N HIS A 68 -35.49 -33.10 -7.00
CA HIS A 68 -36.70 -33.94 -7.15
C HIS A 68 -37.21 -33.93 -8.61
N ALA A 69 -37.76 -35.07 -9.01
CA ALA A 69 -38.01 -35.52 -10.37
C ALA A 69 -39.13 -34.77 -11.11
N GLY A 70 -39.02 -34.71 -12.45
CA GLY A 70 -40.10 -34.25 -13.33
C GLY A 70 -39.61 -33.94 -14.75
N SER A 71 -39.68 -34.96 -15.62
CA SER A 71 -39.47 -34.91 -17.08
C SER A 71 -40.03 -33.67 -17.77
N MET A 72 -39.29 -33.06 -18.71
CA MET A 72 -39.72 -32.53 -20.02
C MET A 72 -38.51 -32.02 -20.85
N LYS A 73 -38.61 -32.13 -22.17
CA LYS A 73 -37.57 -32.18 -23.23
C LYS A 73 -36.73 -30.89 -23.45
N PRO A 74 -35.54 -30.98 -24.11
CA PRO A 74 -34.68 -29.81 -24.37
C PRO A 74 -35.13 -29.08 -25.63
N ASN A 75 -35.29 -27.76 -25.56
CA ASN A 75 -35.35 -26.91 -26.74
C ASN A 75 -34.06 -26.10 -26.84
N ALA A 76 -33.41 -26.21 -27.98
CA ALA A 76 -32.14 -25.54 -28.29
C ALA A 76 -32.32 -24.02 -28.26
N GLY A 77 -31.59 -23.38 -27.38
CA GLY A 77 -31.42 -21.93 -27.31
C GLY A 77 -30.07 -21.65 -26.69
N SER A 78 -29.02 -21.71 -27.52
CA SER A 78 -27.66 -21.33 -27.13
C SER A 78 -27.64 -19.84 -26.80
N ILE A 79 -27.87 -19.49 -25.53
CA ILE A 79 -27.53 -18.17 -25.01
C ILE A 79 -26.03 -18.21 -24.82
N VAL A 80 -25.31 -17.67 -25.82
CA VAL A 80 -23.90 -17.33 -25.71
C VAL A 80 -23.73 -16.51 -24.45
N ALA A 81 -23.13 -17.11 -23.41
CA ALA A 81 -22.68 -16.38 -22.24
C ALA A 81 -21.60 -15.41 -22.72
N ARG A 82 -22.01 -14.16 -22.96
CA ARG A 82 -21.09 -13.05 -23.14
C ARG A 82 -20.26 -12.96 -21.86
N HIS A 83 -19.05 -13.49 -21.90
CA HIS A 83 -17.99 -13.11 -20.98
C HIS A 83 -17.87 -11.59 -21.09
N THR A 84 -18.43 -10.88 -20.12
CA THR A 84 -18.18 -9.45 -19.96
C THR A 84 -16.75 -9.39 -19.47
N VAL A 85 -15.81 -9.19 -20.39
CA VAL A 85 -14.44 -8.85 -20.05
C VAL A 85 -14.54 -7.61 -19.17
N VAL A 86 -14.19 -7.73 -17.89
CA VAL A 86 -14.06 -6.58 -17.00
C VAL A 86 -12.87 -5.80 -17.52
N GLU A 87 -13.14 -4.80 -18.35
CA GLU A 87 -12.10 -3.97 -18.94
C GLU A 87 -11.59 -3.01 -17.88
N ILE A 88 -10.33 -3.20 -17.47
CA ILE A 88 -9.67 -2.31 -16.51
C ILE A 88 -9.51 -0.94 -17.17
N SER A 89 -10.20 0.06 -16.65
CA SER A 89 -10.17 1.39 -17.24
C SER A 89 -8.86 2.11 -16.92
N SER A 90 -8.43 3.03 -17.80
CA SER A 90 -7.28 3.91 -17.53
C SER A 90 -7.44 4.71 -16.23
N LYS A 91 -8.69 5.06 -15.88
CA LYS A 91 -9.00 5.78 -14.63
C LYS A 91 -8.74 4.92 -13.39
N ASP A 92 -9.04 3.62 -13.45
CA ASP A 92 -8.76 2.71 -12.33
C ASP A 92 -7.26 2.53 -12.10
N ILE A 93 -6.49 2.50 -13.20
CA ILE A 93 -5.03 2.41 -13.17
C ILE A 93 -4.43 3.68 -12.54
N ASP A 94 -4.83 4.86 -13.02
CA ASP A 94 -4.37 6.14 -12.48
C ASP A 94 -4.72 6.29 -10.99
N LEU A 95 -5.95 5.92 -10.61
CA LEU A 95 -6.40 5.97 -9.23
C LEU A 95 -5.58 5.04 -8.31
N LEU A 96 -5.33 3.80 -8.73
CA LEU A 96 -4.53 2.88 -7.92
C LEU A 96 -3.05 3.30 -7.87
N SER A 97 -2.48 3.74 -9.00
CA SER A 97 -1.12 4.29 -9.11
C SER A 97 -0.93 5.44 -8.11
N ARG A 98 -1.93 6.33 -8.00
CA ARG A 98 -1.98 7.39 -7.00
C ARG A 98 -1.99 6.86 -5.58
N TYR A 99 -2.77 5.81 -5.29
CA TYR A 99 -2.92 5.28 -3.93
C TYR A 99 -1.68 4.57 -3.37
N PHE A 100 -0.69 4.24 -4.20
CA PHE A 100 0.50 3.54 -3.73
C PHE A 100 1.42 4.35 -2.79
N SER A 101 1.35 5.69 -2.79
CA SER A 101 2.23 6.53 -1.96
C SER A 101 1.48 7.68 -1.33
N THR A 102 1.69 7.97 -0.05
CA THR A 102 1.06 9.12 0.65
C THR A 102 1.43 10.48 0.05
N LYS A 103 2.58 10.56 -0.63
CA LYS A 103 3.07 11.77 -1.33
C LYS A 103 2.10 12.28 -2.41
N THR A 104 1.31 11.40 -3.00
CA THR A 104 0.40 11.74 -4.10
C THR A 104 -0.84 12.52 -3.64
N ILE A 105 -1.13 12.58 -2.33
CA ILE A 105 -2.14 13.50 -1.76
C ILE A 105 -1.84 14.95 -2.17
N PHE A 106 -0.56 15.27 -2.38
CA PHE A 106 -0.11 16.59 -2.80
C PHE A 106 -0.07 16.74 -4.32
N ASN A 107 -0.84 15.96 -5.08
CA ASN A 107 -0.90 16.00 -6.56
C ASN A 107 0.48 15.78 -7.20
N VAL A 108 1.21 14.76 -6.74
CA VAL A 108 2.46 14.27 -7.33
C VAL A 108 2.18 12.98 -8.09
N LYS A 109 2.73 12.84 -9.31
CA LYS A 109 2.62 11.61 -10.10
C LYS A 109 3.73 10.62 -9.70
N LEU A 110 3.36 9.37 -9.43
CA LEU A 110 4.28 8.31 -8.95
C LEU A 110 4.98 7.56 -10.09
N GLY A 111 4.34 7.42 -11.25
CA GLY A 111 4.86 6.62 -12.38
C GLY A 111 4.72 5.10 -12.19
N CYS A 112 3.77 4.66 -11.36
CA CYS A 112 3.50 3.25 -11.08
C CYS A 112 2.31 2.69 -11.88
N ASP A 113 2.07 3.21 -13.10
CA ASP A 113 0.89 2.89 -13.90
C ASP A 113 0.92 1.41 -14.37
N GLU A 114 2.10 0.86 -14.62
CA GLU A 114 2.26 -0.55 -15.00
C GLU A 114 2.09 -1.49 -13.80
N GLU A 115 2.65 -1.13 -12.65
CA GLU A 115 2.47 -1.85 -11.39
C GLU A 115 0.99 -1.87 -10.99
N ALA A 116 0.29 -0.73 -11.11
CA ALA A 116 -1.14 -0.63 -10.89
C ALA A 116 -1.93 -1.53 -11.84
N ARG A 117 -1.57 -1.55 -13.13
CA ARG A 117 -2.18 -2.45 -14.12
C ARG A 117 -2.01 -3.91 -13.72
N GLN A 118 -0.82 -4.33 -13.31
CA GLN A 118 -0.54 -5.70 -12.89
C GLN A 118 -1.34 -6.10 -11.64
N VAL A 119 -1.41 -5.22 -10.65
CA VAL A 119 -2.21 -5.42 -9.45
C VAL A 119 -3.70 -5.56 -9.79
N LEU A 120 -4.24 -4.67 -10.62
CA LEU A 120 -5.65 -4.71 -11.00
C LEU A 120 -5.99 -5.99 -11.78
N GLN A 121 -5.13 -6.38 -12.73
CA GLN A 121 -5.29 -7.63 -13.48
C GLN A 121 -5.30 -8.85 -12.55
N ALA A 122 -4.36 -8.91 -11.60
CA ALA A 122 -4.29 -10.02 -10.67
C ALA A 122 -5.47 -10.03 -9.67
N SER A 123 -5.99 -8.86 -9.28
CA SER A 123 -7.15 -8.76 -8.38
C SER A 123 -8.45 -9.35 -8.94
N LEU A 124 -8.53 -9.58 -10.26
CA LEU A 124 -9.68 -10.23 -10.89
C LEU A 124 -9.74 -11.74 -10.62
N THR A 125 -8.60 -12.37 -10.33
CA THR A 125 -8.48 -13.83 -10.18
C THR A 125 -7.91 -14.26 -8.83
N ASP A 126 -7.26 -13.36 -8.10
CA ASP A 126 -6.57 -13.62 -6.84
C ASP A 126 -7.28 -12.92 -5.66
N PRO A 127 -7.97 -13.67 -4.78
CA PRO A 127 -8.71 -13.09 -3.65
C PRO A 127 -7.84 -12.33 -2.63
N PRO A 128 -6.65 -12.81 -2.20
CA PRO A 128 -5.74 -12.01 -1.39
C PRO A 128 -5.45 -10.62 -1.97
N ILE A 129 -5.15 -10.53 -3.26
CA ILE A 129 -4.89 -9.23 -3.92
C ILE A 129 -6.16 -8.38 -3.97
N GLN A 130 -7.32 -8.98 -4.26
CA GLN A 130 -8.60 -8.26 -4.25
C GLN A 130 -8.89 -7.61 -2.89
N HIS A 131 -8.67 -8.35 -1.80
CA HIS A 131 -8.80 -7.84 -0.45
C HIS A 131 -7.78 -6.74 -0.16
N ALA A 132 -6.52 -6.91 -0.57
CA ALA A 132 -5.48 -5.90 -0.40
C ALA A 132 -5.82 -4.59 -1.11
N VAL A 133 -6.27 -4.64 -2.38
CA VAL A 133 -6.70 -3.45 -3.15
C VAL A 133 -7.89 -2.76 -2.47
N SER A 134 -8.86 -3.54 -2.00
CA SER A 134 -10.04 -3.00 -1.30
C SER A 134 -9.65 -2.31 0.01
N SER A 135 -8.70 -2.89 0.76
CA SER A 135 -8.13 -2.29 1.97
C SER A 135 -7.44 -0.96 1.65
N LEU A 136 -6.53 -0.95 0.68
CA LEU A 136 -5.77 0.25 0.33
C LEU A 136 -6.70 1.38 -0.08
N ARG A 137 -7.70 1.12 -0.93
CA ARG A 137 -8.70 2.13 -1.34
C ARG A 137 -9.46 2.70 -0.15
N ALA A 138 -10.04 1.84 0.69
CA ALA A 138 -10.84 2.28 1.83
C ALA A 138 -10.03 3.11 2.84
N LEU A 139 -8.82 2.64 3.20
CA LEU A 139 -7.95 3.36 4.12
C LEU A 139 -7.47 4.69 3.51
N ARG A 140 -7.25 4.72 2.20
CA ARG A 140 -6.77 5.92 1.53
C ARG A 140 -7.83 6.99 1.37
N GLU A 141 -9.04 6.60 1.00
CA GLU A 141 -10.23 7.47 0.98
C GLU A 141 -10.48 8.06 2.37
N HIS A 142 -10.35 7.25 3.42
CA HIS A 142 -10.48 7.73 4.80
C HIS A 142 -9.40 8.76 5.17
N LEU A 143 -8.13 8.51 4.81
CA LEU A 143 -7.03 9.44 5.04
C LEU A 143 -7.27 10.78 4.32
N GLU A 144 -7.71 10.74 3.07
CA GLU A 144 -7.99 11.94 2.27
C GLU A 144 -9.21 12.71 2.79
N ALA A 145 -10.27 12.01 3.20
CA ALA A 145 -11.46 12.63 3.80
C ALA A 145 -11.18 13.28 5.17
N SER A 146 -10.14 12.83 5.88
CA SER A 146 -9.74 13.42 7.17
C SER A 146 -8.95 14.74 7.03
N GLY A 147 -8.50 15.09 5.82
CA GLY A 147 -7.67 16.27 5.53
C GLY A 147 -8.44 17.54 5.19
N ASP A 148 -9.70 17.46 4.77
CA ASP A 148 -10.52 18.60 4.34
C ASP A 148 -11.74 18.83 5.27
N ILE A 149 -12.12 20.10 5.45
CA ILE A 149 -13.32 20.56 6.18
C ILE A 149 -14.57 19.86 5.63
N PRO A 150 -15.56 19.47 6.49
CA PRO A 150 -16.60 18.52 6.08
C PRO A 150 -17.57 19.16 5.09
N MET A 151 -17.61 18.66 3.86
CA MET A 151 -18.72 18.91 2.94
C MET A 151 -19.66 17.71 2.87
N SER A 152 -20.87 17.98 3.35
CA SER A 152 -22.07 17.17 3.29
C SER A 152 -22.38 16.70 1.86
N LEU A 153 -22.36 15.38 1.62
CA LEU A 153 -23.39 14.67 0.87
C LEU A 153 -23.31 13.15 1.14
N GLY A 154 -24.25 12.65 1.97
CA GLY A 154 -24.45 11.22 2.22
C GLY A 154 -23.63 10.66 3.39
N HIS A 155 -24.30 10.35 4.50
CA HIS A 155 -23.70 9.75 5.70
C HIS A 155 -23.04 8.40 5.39
N ARG A 156 -21.73 8.39 5.10
CA ARG A 156 -20.87 7.22 5.31
C ARG A 156 -20.03 7.52 6.54
N HIS A 157 -20.27 6.76 7.61
CA HIS A 157 -19.68 7.04 8.92
C HIS A 157 -18.16 6.80 8.84
N PRO A 158 -17.29 7.78 9.16
CA PRO A 158 -15.83 7.67 8.98
C PRO A 158 -15.20 6.45 9.65
N SER A 159 -15.77 5.99 10.78
CA SER A 159 -15.27 4.80 11.47
C SER A 159 -15.52 3.50 10.69
N TYR A 160 -16.61 3.41 9.92
CA TYR A 160 -17.01 2.20 9.21
C TYR A 160 -16.06 1.86 8.06
N ASP A 161 -15.56 2.88 7.34
CA ASP A 161 -14.64 2.67 6.21
C ASP A 161 -13.22 2.29 6.69
N SER A 162 -12.78 2.80 7.85
CA SER A 162 -11.51 2.40 8.49
C SER A 162 -11.56 0.95 9.00
N ASP A 163 -12.65 0.58 9.68
CA ASP A 163 -12.86 -0.79 10.17
C ASP A 163 -12.96 -1.80 9.00
N TYR A 164 -13.66 -1.42 7.92
CA TYR A 164 -13.72 -2.23 6.71
C TYR A 164 -12.32 -2.38 6.08
N GLY A 165 -11.57 -1.30 5.94
CA GLY A 165 -10.20 -1.34 5.39
C GLY A 165 -9.30 -2.30 6.16
N LEU A 166 -9.28 -2.21 7.49
CA LEU A 166 -8.49 -3.10 8.33
C LEU A 166 -8.95 -4.56 8.24
N GLN A 167 -10.26 -4.82 8.16
CA GLN A 167 -10.79 -6.16 7.95
C GLN A 167 -10.29 -6.76 6.63
N GLN A 168 -10.36 -5.98 5.54
CA GLN A 168 -9.86 -6.40 4.22
C GLN A 168 -8.35 -6.68 4.26
N TYR A 169 -7.58 -5.86 4.99
CA TYR A 169 -6.15 -6.11 5.17
C TYR A 169 -5.87 -7.46 5.86
N CYS A 170 -6.58 -7.77 6.94
CA CYS A 170 -6.44 -9.05 7.64
C CYS A 170 -6.82 -10.25 6.76
N MET A 171 -7.88 -10.12 5.96
CA MET A 171 -8.28 -11.16 4.99
C MET A 171 -7.21 -11.38 3.93
N ALA A 172 -6.60 -10.30 3.42
CA ALA A 172 -5.50 -10.38 2.47
C ALA A 172 -4.27 -11.09 3.06
N LEU A 173 -3.87 -10.74 4.28
CA LEU A 173 -2.77 -11.39 4.99
C LEU A 173 -3.01 -12.89 5.22
N GLY A 174 -4.20 -13.25 5.73
CA GLY A 174 -4.56 -14.65 5.99
C GLY A 174 -4.64 -15.48 4.71
N GLY A 175 -5.22 -14.91 3.64
CA GLY A 175 -5.26 -15.53 2.33
C GLY A 175 -3.87 -15.73 1.73
N LEU A 176 -2.99 -14.73 1.83
CA LEU A 176 -1.62 -14.83 1.35
C LEU A 176 -0.80 -15.88 2.11
N ALA A 177 -0.90 -15.90 3.44
CA ALA A 177 -0.21 -16.90 4.28
C ALA A 177 -0.63 -18.33 3.91
N SER A 178 -1.91 -18.54 3.61
CA SER A 178 -2.42 -19.82 3.13
C SER A 178 -1.83 -20.20 1.77
N SER A 179 -1.76 -19.24 0.84
CA SER A 179 -1.17 -19.45 -0.50
C SER A 179 0.34 -19.73 -0.47
N LEU A 180 1.06 -19.21 0.51
CA LEU A 180 2.51 -19.39 0.68
C LEU A 180 2.89 -20.71 1.36
N SER A 181 1.95 -21.47 1.89
CA SER A 181 2.23 -22.76 2.54
C SER A 181 2.72 -23.86 1.56
N SER A 182 2.44 -23.71 0.26
CA SER A 182 2.99 -24.55 -0.81
C SER A 182 3.13 -23.71 -2.09
N PRO A 183 4.21 -22.91 -2.22
CA PRO A 183 4.25 -21.81 -3.18
C PRO A 183 4.46 -22.27 -4.63
N GLY A 184 3.41 -22.13 -5.44
CA GLY A 184 3.50 -22.18 -6.91
C GLY A 184 3.89 -20.81 -7.50
N SER A 185 4.08 -20.73 -8.83
CA SER A 185 4.40 -19.45 -9.51
C SER A 185 3.37 -18.35 -9.30
N ASN A 186 2.08 -18.72 -9.28
CA ASN A 186 1.02 -17.78 -9.01
C ASN A 186 1.04 -17.29 -7.55
N GLY A 187 1.41 -18.16 -6.60
CA GLY A 187 1.55 -17.79 -5.18
C GLY A 187 2.67 -16.79 -4.95
N LEU A 188 3.82 -16.95 -5.62
CA LEU A 188 4.93 -15.99 -5.54
C LEU A 188 4.57 -14.64 -6.18
N LYS A 189 3.92 -14.67 -7.34
CA LYS A 189 3.40 -13.45 -7.97
C LYS A 189 2.41 -12.73 -7.05
N SER A 190 1.49 -13.48 -6.43
CA SER A 190 0.55 -12.97 -5.44
C SER A 190 1.26 -12.31 -4.27
N ALA A 191 2.28 -12.96 -3.72
CA ALA A 191 3.07 -12.43 -2.61
C ALA A 191 3.74 -11.10 -2.95
N LEU A 192 4.39 -11.00 -4.11
CA LEU A 192 5.08 -9.77 -4.52
C LEU A 192 4.11 -8.61 -4.77
N LEU A 193 2.96 -8.87 -5.41
CA LEU A 193 1.91 -7.85 -5.60
C LEU A 193 1.27 -7.44 -4.26
N CYS A 194 1.03 -8.39 -3.35
CA CYS A 194 0.58 -8.09 -2.01
C CYS A 194 1.61 -7.25 -1.24
N CYS A 195 2.92 -7.53 -1.36
CA CYS A 195 3.96 -6.71 -0.73
C CYS A 195 3.90 -5.25 -1.21
N GLN A 196 3.65 -4.99 -2.51
CA GLN A 196 3.45 -3.63 -3.03
C GLN A 196 2.31 -2.91 -2.31
N ILE A 197 1.15 -3.56 -2.23
CA ILE A 197 -0.06 -2.97 -1.66
C ILE A 197 0.06 -2.84 -0.13
N PHE A 198 0.68 -3.82 0.54
CA PHE A 198 0.87 -3.81 1.99
C PHE A 198 1.85 -2.73 2.42
N MET A 199 2.93 -2.49 1.67
CA MET A 199 3.77 -1.30 1.91
C MET A 199 2.96 -0.02 1.87
N SER A 200 2.10 0.15 0.86
CA SER A 200 1.22 1.33 0.74
C SER A 200 0.21 1.44 1.89
N ILE A 201 -0.37 0.32 2.33
CA ILE A 201 -1.28 0.27 3.48
C ILE A 201 -0.55 0.65 4.77
N GLU A 202 0.64 0.09 5.02
CA GLU A 202 1.40 0.39 6.23
C GLU A 202 1.87 1.86 6.25
N GLN A 203 2.14 2.45 5.08
CA GLN A 203 2.43 3.88 4.96
C GLN A 203 1.22 4.76 5.34
N VAL A 204 0.02 4.39 4.89
CA VAL A 204 -1.24 5.06 5.29
C VAL A 204 -1.50 4.92 6.80
N ARG A 205 -1.07 3.80 7.39
CA ARG A 205 -1.19 3.51 8.83
C ARG A 205 -0.01 4.03 9.66
N TRP A 206 0.98 4.66 9.03
CA TRP A 206 2.20 5.19 9.66
C TRP A 206 3.06 4.12 10.36
N ASN A 207 3.00 2.87 9.91
CA ASN A 207 3.68 1.73 10.52
C ASN A 207 4.90 1.31 9.68
N PHE A 208 5.98 2.08 9.83
CA PHE A 208 7.19 1.89 9.01
C PHE A 208 7.94 0.62 9.36
N THR A 209 7.84 0.17 10.61
CA THR A 209 8.32 -1.13 11.07
C THR A 209 7.75 -2.26 10.20
N ALA A 210 6.43 -2.32 10.02
CA ALA A 210 5.80 -3.37 9.21
C ALA A 210 6.05 -3.17 7.70
N MET A 211 6.10 -1.91 7.24
CA MET A 211 6.47 -1.59 5.86
C MET A 211 7.84 -2.20 5.48
N ALA A 212 8.84 -2.02 6.34
CA ALA A 212 10.17 -2.60 6.13
C ALA A 212 10.16 -4.13 6.08
N ARG A 213 9.32 -4.80 6.90
CA ARG A 213 9.17 -6.26 6.81
C ARG A 213 8.63 -6.72 5.47
N HIS A 214 7.64 -6.02 4.91
CA HIS A 214 7.11 -6.31 3.57
C HIS A 214 8.15 -6.07 2.48
N MET A 215 8.99 -5.03 2.63
CA MET A 215 10.14 -4.80 1.73
C MET A 215 11.14 -5.95 1.79
N ILE A 216 11.63 -6.28 2.98
CA ILE A 216 12.67 -7.30 3.20
C ILE A 216 12.18 -8.67 2.72
N GLN A 217 10.97 -9.07 3.13
CA GLN A 217 10.41 -10.36 2.74
C GLN A 217 10.19 -10.44 1.22
N GLY A 218 9.68 -9.37 0.60
CA GLY A 218 9.44 -9.35 -0.83
C GLY A 218 10.74 -9.37 -1.65
N LEU A 219 11.78 -8.63 -1.23
CA LEU A 219 13.10 -8.68 -1.85
C LEU A 219 13.76 -10.06 -1.66
N SER A 220 13.60 -10.69 -0.50
CA SER A 220 14.06 -12.06 -0.26
C SER A 220 13.40 -13.06 -1.21
N ILE A 221 12.07 -12.94 -1.45
CA ILE A 221 11.36 -13.78 -2.44
C ILE A 221 11.92 -13.55 -3.85
N MET A 222 12.20 -12.29 -4.22
CA MET A 222 12.79 -12.00 -5.53
C MET A 222 14.16 -12.67 -5.71
N HIS A 223 15.00 -12.63 -4.67
CA HIS A 223 16.33 -13.24 -4.67
C HIS A 223 16.25 -14.78 -4.70
N GLU A 224 15.55 -15.39 -3.73
CA GLU A 224 15.43 -16.85 -3.59
C GLU A 224 14.88 -17.52 -4.87
N TYR A 225 13.93 -16.86 -5.54
CA TYR A 225 13.30 -17.39 -6.75
C TYR A 225 13.86 -16.82 -8.06
N ARG A 226 15.01 -16.12 -8.00
CA ARG A 226 15.73 -15.55 -9.15
C ARG A 226 14.83 -14.78 -10.10
N ALA A 227 14.15 -13.77 -9.57
CA ALA A 227 13.36 -12.81 -10.36
C ALA A 227 14.23 -12.03 -11.34
N ARG A 228 15.54 -11.89 -11.06
CA ARG A 228 16.55 -11.29 -11.94
C ARG A 228 17.64 -12.30 -12.32
N PRO A 229 18.39 -12.05 -13.40
CA PRO A 229 19.59 -12.80 -13.72
C PRO A 229 20.64 -12.69 -12.60
N THR A 230 21.40 -13.77 -12.39
CA THR A 230 22.39 -13.91 -11.30
C THR A 230 23.63 -14.63 -11.83
N PHE A 231 24.79 -14.44 -11.21
CA PHE A 231 25.98 -15.22 -11.54
C PHE A 231 26.10 -16.44 -10.63
N ALA A 232 26.45 -17.58 -11.23
CA ALA A 232 26.94 -18.75 -10.52
C ALA A 232 28.38 -19.02 -10.97
N GLY A 233 29.34 -18.51 -10.21
CA GLY A 233 30.74 -18.45 -10.63
C GLY A 233 30.89 -17.56 -11.86
N GLU A 234 31.47 -18.10 -12.93
CA GLU A 234 31.67 -17.37 -14.19
C GLU A 234 30.46 -17.43 -15.14
N SER A 235 29.43 -18.21 -14.78
CA SER A 235 28.25 -18.41 -15.64
C SER A 235 27.11 -17.48 -15.24
N LEU A 236 26.57 -16.77 -16.22
CA LEU A 236 25.35 -15.98 -16.06
C LEU A 236 24.12 -16.89 -16.16
N LEU A 237 23.36 -16.96 -15.08
CA LEU A 237 22.09 -17.66 -15.02
C LEU A 237 20.94 -16.70 -15.37
N PRO A 238 20.06 -17.06 -16.32
CA PRO A 238 18.92 -16.23 -16.66
C PRO A 238 17.92 -16.19 -15.49
N ALA A 239 17.07 -15.15 -15.47
CA ALA A 239 15.95 -15.09 -14.55
C ALA A 239 15.05 -16.32 -14.72
N HIS A 240 14.72 -17.00 -13.61
CA HIS A 240 14.06 -18.30 -13.66
C HIS A 240 12.59 -18.18 -14.09
N ARG A 241 11.93 -17.06 -13.77
CA ARG A 241 10.51 -16.82 -14.03
C ARG A 241 10.28 -15.40 -14.53
N SER A 242 10.22 -15.22 -15.84
CA SER A 242 9.96 -13.96 -16.55
C SER A 242 8.61 -13.27 -16.24
N GLN A 243 7.85 -13.74 -15.25
CA GLN A 243 6.51 -13.25 -14.90
C GLN A 243 6.40 -12.73 -13.45
N LEU A 244 7.48 -12.75 -12.67
CA LEU A 244 7.46 -12.20 -11.32
C LEU A 244 7.51 -10.66 -11.37
N PRO A 245 6.68 -9.96 -10.59
CA PRO A 245 6.73 -8.50 -10.47
C PRO A 245 8.07 -8.03 -9.91
N PHE A 246 8.61 -6.93 -10.44
CA PHE A 246 9.81 -6.29 -9.94
C PHE A 246 9.49 -5.37 -8.76
N LEU A 247 9.47 -5.94 -7.55
CA LEU A 247 9.19 -5.20 -6.31
C LEU A 247 10.23 -4.10 -6.04
N ASP A 248 11.48 -4.36 -6.37
CA ASP A 248 12.57 -3.39 -6.26
C ASP A 248 12.31 -2.10 -7.07
N VAL A 249 11.82 -2.22 -8.30
CA VAL A 249 11.41 -1.08 -9.14
C VAL A 249 10.27 -0.30 -8.48
N PHE A 250 9.27 -1.00 -7.95
CA PHE A 250 8.16 -0.38 -7.23
C PHE A 250 8.66 0.40 -5.99
N ILE A 251 9.53 -0.21 -5.18
CA ILE A 251 10.11 0.42 -3.99
C ILE A 251 10.82 1.71 -4.39
N ILE A 252 11.68 1.67 -5.40
CA ILE A 252 12.43 2.85 -5.83
C ILE A 252 11.48 3.95 -6.30
N LYS A 253 10.51 3.65 -7.17
CA LYS A 253 9.54 4.65 -7.65
C LYS A 253 8.74 5.26 -6.50
N MET A 254 8.28 4.44 -5.56
CA MET A 254 7.50 4.87 -4.40
C MET A 254 8.25 5.91 -3.54
N PHE A 255 9.56 5.71 -3.33
CA PHE A 255 10.39 6.61 -2.53
C PHE A 255 10.96 7.79 -3.31
N ALA A 256 11.33 7.59 -4.58
CA ALA A 256 11.88 8.63 -5.46
C ALA A 256 10.85 9.69 -5.87
N ALA A 257 9.56 9.46 -5.64
CA ALA A 257 8.52 10.45 -5.94
C ALA A 257 8.80 11.80 -5.28
N PRO A 258 8.70 12.91 -6.06
CA PRO A 258 8.92 14.26 -5.57
C PRO A 258 8.10 14.57 -4.33
N CYS A 259 8.66 15.37 -3.42
CA CYS A 259 7.98 15.86 -2.24
C CYS A 259 7.90 17.37 -2.32
N LYS A 260 6.69 17.92 -2.53
CA LYS A 260 6.46 19.36 -2.70
C LYS A 260 6.86 20.22 -1.49
N PHE A 261 7.21 19.61 -0.35
CA PHE A 261 7.70 20.28 0.85
C PHE A 261 9.22 20.50 0.86
N ALA A 262 9.96 19.90 -0.06
CA ALA A 262 11.41 20.07 -0.20
C ALA A 262 11.79 21.11 -1.26
N GLU A 263 10.83 21.63 -2.03
CA GLU A 263 11.08 22.74 -2.96
C GLU A 263 11.00 24.07 -2.19
N PRO A 264 12.00 24.97 -2.31
CA PRO A 264 11.88 26.30 -1.74
C PRO A 264 10.64 26.98 -2.33
N PRO A 265 9.87 27.76 -1.53
CA PRO A 265 8.74 28.51 -2.08
C PRO A 265 9.27 29.38 -3.22
N ALA A 266 8.63 29.29 -4.38
CA ALA A 266 8.94 30.12 -5.54
C ALA A 266 9.10 31.56 -5.05
N ALA A 267 10.24 32.18 -5.36
CA ALA A 267 10.61 33.49 -4.86
C ALA A 267 9.40 34.43 -5.01
N VAL A 268 8.76 34.74 -3.88
CA VAL A 268 7.69 35.73 -3.87
C VAL A 268 8.35 37.02 -4.28
N ASP A 269 7.99 37.50 -5.46
CA ASP A 269 8.46 38.73 -6.06
C ASP A 269 8.37 39.84 -5.00
N ARG A 270 9.53 40.25 -4.46
CA ARG A 270 9.67 41.17 -3.32
C ARG A 270 9.18 42.58 -3.65
N SER A 271 8.65 42.79 -4.84
CA SER A 271 8.17 44.06 -5.37
C SER A 271 6.78 44.48 -4.88
N ARG A 272 5.98 43.60 -4.23
CA ARG A 272 4.62 43.94 -3.74
C ARG A 272 4.40 43.99 -2.22
N ALA A 273 5.41 43.70 -1.40
CA ALA A 273 5.28 43.71 0.07
C ALA A 273 5.78 45.00 0.76
N ALA A 274 5.99 46.09 0.02
CA ALA A 274 6.46 47.37 0.57
C ALA A 274 5.34 48.32 1.04
N VAL A 275 4.12 47.82 1.33
CA VAL A 275 3.02 48.65 1.83
C VAL A 275 2.30 47.96 3.01
N CYS A 276 3.01 47.77 4.11
CA CYS A 276 2.46 47.91 5.46
C CYS A 276 3.60 47.76 6.47
N GLY A 277 4.05 48.89 7.04
CA GLY A 277 5.02 48.90 8.11
C GLY A 277 4.38 48.43 9.42
N VAL A 278 4.89 47.33 9.96
CA VAL A 278 4.83 47.04 11.40
C VAL A 278 6.18 46.46 11.80
N ILE A 279 6.90 47.22 12.64
CA ILE A 279 8.19 46.86 13.22
C ILE A 279 7.95 45.94 14.41
N THR A 280 8.59 44.77 14.44
CA THR A 280 8.78 43.96 15.67
C THR A 280 10.21 43.38 15.66
N PRO A 281 10.90 43.28 16.81
CA PRO A 281 12.36 43.09 16.86
C PRO A 281 12.79 41.62 16.66
N PRO A 282 14.07 41.36 16.30
CA PRO A 282 14.55 40.03 15.94
C PRO A 282 14.99 39.25 17.19
N HIS A 283 14.29 38.17 17.52
CA HIS A 283 14.77 37.18 18.51
C HIS A 283 15.24 35.91 17.78
N GLN A 284 16.57 35.81 17.63
CA GLN A 284 17.50 34.66 17.59
C GLN A 284 17.09 33.19 17.31
N GLN A 285 15.84 32.81 17.03
CA GLN A 285 15.45 31.42 16.71
C GLN A 285 15.35 31.11 15.20
N ALA A 286 15.55 32.11 14.35
CA ALA A 286 15.34 31.98 12.90
C ALA A 286 16.59 31.54 12.10
N ILE A 287 17.79 31.57 12.71
CA ILE A 287 19.04 31.33 11.96
C ILE A 287 19.41 29.83 11.94
N GLU A 288 19.22 29.09 13.03
CA GLU A 288 19.52 27.64 13.08
C GLU A 288 18.54 26.80 12.25
N SER A 289 17.26 27.16 12.25
CA SER A 289 16.22 26.45 11.48
C SER A 289 16.30 26.69 9.95
N HIS A 290 17.03 27.72 9.52
CA HIS A 290 17.24 28.03 8.11
C HIS A 290 18.36 27.18 7.47
N SER A 291 19.39 26.81 8.24
CA SER A 291 20.52 26.01 7.73
C SER A 291 20.09 24.60 7.32
N ILE A 292 19.28 23.91 8.14
CA ILE A 292 18.82 22.54 7.87
C ILE A 292 17.80 22.48 6.71
N ARG A 293 16.98 23.52 6.51
CA ARG A 293 16.01 23.60 5.40
C ARG A 293 16.66 23.80 4.02
N MET A 294 17.87 24.35 3.96
CA MET A 294 18.57 24.57 2.69
C MET A 294 19.40 23.36 2.24
N ILE A 295 19.79 22.46 3.17
CA ILE A 295 20.66 21.32 2.83
C ILE A 295 19.86 20.05 2.48
N ALA A 296 18.66 19.89 3.05
CA ALA A 296 17.77 18.76 2.74
C ALA A 296 17.27 18.66 1.27
N PRO A 297 17.04 19.77 0.52
CA PRO A 297 16.67 19.72 -0.90
C PRO A 297 17.77 19.14 -1.80
N ASP A 298 19.03 19.52 -1.56
CA ASP A 298 20.17 19.06 -2.36
C ASP A 298 20.45 17.57 -2.13
N MET A 299 20.43 17.12 -0.87
CA MET A 299 20.60 15.70 -0.53
C MET A 299 19.48 14.82 -1.09
N ARG A 300 18.22 15.28 -1.04
CA ARG A 300 17.10 14.56 -1.64
C ARG A 300 17.22 14.48 -3.15
N THR A 301 17.63 15.57 -3.80
CA THR A 301 17.81 15.63 -5.25
C THR A 301 18.87 14.64 -5.71
N GLU A 302 20.02 14.62 -5.03
CA GLU A 302 21.09 13.69 -5.36
C GLU A 302 20.70 12.23 -5.12
N LEU A 303 20.01 11.92 -4.00
CA LEU A 303 19.52 10.55 -3.76
C LEU A 303 18.50 10.11 -4.81
N THR A 304 17.65 11.03 -5.28
CA THR A 304 16.68 10.80 -6.37
C THR A 304 17.39 10.58 -7.71
N ARG A 305 18.50 11.28 -7.95
CA ARG A 305 19.38 11.05 -9.11
C ARG A 305 19.98 9.64 -9.07
N ILE A 306 20.52 9.21 -7.94
CA ILE A 306 21.07 7.86 -7.75
C ILE A 306 19.97 6.80 -7.93
N ALA A 307 18.77 7.04 -7.40
CA ALA A 307 17.61 6.17 -7.60
C ALA A 307 17.23 6.01 -9.08
N THR A 308 17.29 7.09 -9.86
CA THR A 308 17.02 7.08 -11.30
C THR A 308 18.05 6.26 -12.06
N LEU A 309 19.34 6.46 -11.76
CA LEU A 309 20.42 5.62 -12.32
C LEU A 309 20.26 4.14 -11.93
N THR A 310 19.81 3.87 -10.69
CA THR A 310 19.52 2.51 -10.22
C THR A 310 18.38 1.87 -11.02
N LEU A 311 17.31 2.61 -11.33
CA LEU A 311 16.22 2.11 -12.18
C LEU A 311 16.71 1.78 -13.61
N GLU A 312 17.53 2.64 -14.20
CA GLU A 312 18.13 2.39 -15.52
C GLU A 312 19.04 1.15 -15.50
N PHE A 313 19.87 1.02 -14.46
CA PHE A 313 20.71 -0.15 -14.22
C PHE A 313 19.86 -1.43 -14.13
N LEU A 314 18.83 -1.45 -13.28
CA LEU A 314 17.93 -2.60 -13.12
C LEU A 314 17.20 -2.93 -14.44
N GLY A 315 16.86 -1.92 -15.23
CA GLY A 315 16.33 -2.08 -16.58
C GLY A 315 17.29 -2.84 -17.49
N ARG A 316 18.58 -2.49 -17.49
CA ARG A 316 19.62 -3.23 -18.24
C ARG A 316 19.83 -4.64 -17.70
N VAL A 317 19.84 -4.82 -16.38
CA VAL A 317 19.94 -6.14 -15.72
C VAL A 317 18.84 -7.09 -16.17
N SER A 318 17.61 -6.61 -16.35
CA SER A 318 16.50 -7.46 -16.81
C SER A 318 16.69 -8.01 -18.24
N HIS A 319 17.55 -7.39 -19.05
CA HIS A 319 17.75 -7.72 -20.47
C HIS A 319 19.15 -8.27 -20.78
N VAL A 320 19.95 -8.57 -19.75
CA VAL A 320 21.32 -9.08 -19.95
C VAL A 320 21.28 -10.42 -20.68
N GLY A 321 21.94 -10.48 -21.85
CA GLY A 321 21.93 -11.67 -22.72
C GLY A 321 23.23 -12.45 -22.70
N SER A 322 24.31 -11.86 -22.19
CA SER A 322 25.64 -12.46 -22.22
C SER A 322 26.43 -12.23 -20.92
N THR A 323 27.34 -13.16 -20.62
CA THR A 323 28.27 -13.04 -19.49
C THR A 323 29.09 -11.75 -19.53
N GLY A 324 29.55 -11.35 -20.73
CA GLY A 324 30.35 -10.12 -20.91
C GLY A 324 29.57 -8.84 -20.58
N GLU A 325 28.30 -8.77 -20.96
CA GLU A 325 27.42 -7.67 -20.55
C GLU A 325 27.17 -7.68 -19.04
N GLY A 326 26.97 -8.86 -18.45
CA GLY A 326 26.79 -9.00 -17.01
C GLY A 326 28.01 -8.50 -16.20
N ILE A 327 29.24 -8.79 -16.64
CA ILE A 327 30.48 -8.29 -16.00
C ILE A 327 30.56 -6.76 -16.05
N ARG A 328 30.18 -6.15 -17.19
CA ARG A 328 30.11 -4.69 -17.31
C ARG A 328 29.09 -4.09 -16.34
N LEU A 329 27.93 -4.72 -16.21
CA LEU A 329 26.89 -4.31 -15.28
C LEU A 329 27.32 -4.49 -13.81
N ILE A 330 28.13 -5.50 -13.47
CA ILE A 330 28.74 -5.61 -12.13
C ILE A 330 29.62 -4.37 -11.83
N SER A 331 30.42 -3.92 -12.79
CA SER A 331 31.25 -2.71 -12.62
C SER A 331 30.40 -1.44 -12.41
N GLU A 332 29.25 -1.38 -13.10
CA GLU A 332 28.26 -0.32 -12.93
C GLU A 332 27.61 -0.36 -11.53
N LYS A 333 27.19 -1.54 -11.07
CA LYS A 333 26.68 -1.79 -9.71
C LYS A 333 27.65 -1.28 -8.65
N VAL A 334 28.94 -1.61 -8.78
CA VAL A 334 29.99 -1.14 -7.85
C VAL A 334 30.10 0.39 -7.86
N SER A 335 29.96 1.02 -9.03
CA SER A 335 29.97 2.48 -9.14
C SER A 335 28.76 3.12 -8.47
N LEU A 336 27.57 2.53 -8.60
CA LEU A 336 26.34 2.99 -7.93
C LEU A 336 26.43 2.84 -6.40
N LEU A 337 26.97 1.72 -5.91
CA LEU A 337 27.22 1.52 -4.47
C LEU A 337 28.18 2.58 -3.92
N LYS A 338 29.25 2.91 -4.65
CA LYS A 338 30.17 4.01 -4.28
C LYS A 338 29.48 5.36 -4.24
N LEU A 339 28.58 5.66 -5.17
CA LEU A 339 27.79 6.90 -5.15
C LEU A 339 26.88 6.96 -3.92
N LEU A 340 26.23 5.85 -3.55
CA LEU A 340 25.44 5.78 -2.32
C LEU A 340 26.28 5.98 -1.06
N ASP A 341 27.46 5.35 -0.98
CA ASP A 341 28.33 5.51 0.18
C ASP A 341 28.89 6.95 0.27
N SER A 342 29.23 7.57 -0.88
CA SER A 342 29.61 9.00 -0.93
C SER A 342 28.49 9.90 -0.42
N TRP A 343 27.27 9.70 -0.93
CA TRP A 343 26.09 10.46 -0.50
C TRP A 343 25.85 10.36 1.01
N LEU A 344 26.03 9.16 1.59
CA LEU A 344 25.87 8.96 3.04
C LEU A 344 26.95 9.73 3.81
N ASN A 345 28.21 9.69 3.36
CA ASN A 345 29.29 10.44 3.99
C ASN A 345 29.03 11.95 3.96
N ASP A 346 28.54 12.47 2.83
CA ASP A 346 28.19 13.89 2.69
C ASP A 346 27.04 14.27 3.64
N LEU A 347 26.05 13.39 3.81
CA LEU A 347 24.96 13.58 4.79
C LEU A 347 25.48 13.66 6.22
N GLU A 348 26.42 12.78 6.59
CA GLU A 348 27.00 12.76 7.93
C GLU A 348 27.87 13.99 8.21
N LEU A 349 28.61 14.48 7.21
CA LEU A 349 29.41 15.70 7.33
C LEU A 349 28.52 16.91 7.61
N VAL A 350 27.46 17.08 6.83
CA VAL A 350 26.44 18.12 7.03
C VAL A 350 25.86 18.08 8.45
N TYR A 351 25.60 16.87 8.97
CA TYR A 351 24.98 16.72 10.28
C TYR A 351 25.97 16.96 11.43
N LYS A 352 27.24 16.58 11.27
CA LYS A 352 28.31 16.83 12.25
C LYS A 352 28.61 18.32 12.42
N ASP A 353 28.51 19.11 11.36
CA ASP A 353 28.76 20.55 11.39
C ASP A 353 27.62 21.36 12.07
N SER A 354 26.48 20.73 12.36
CA SER A 354 25.38 21.34 13.11
C SER A 354 25.56 21.13 14.62
N GLU A 355 26.12 22.13 15.32
CA GLU A 355 26.52 22.09 16.75
C GLU A 355 25.39 21.89 17.79
N SER A 356 24.16 21.49 17.42
CA SER A 356 23.08 21.23 18.38
C SER A 356 22.88 19.72 18.61
N PRO A 357 23.27 19.15 19.77
CA PRO A 357 23.00 17.75 20.09
C PRO A 357 21.52 17.60 20.47
N GLY A 358 20.66 17.30 19.49
CA GLY A 358 19.22 17.22 19.80
C GLY A 358 18.29 16.89 18.64
N SER A 359 18.34 15.64 18.19
CA SER A 359 17.41 14.98 17.27
C SER A 359 17.61 15.26 15.77
N GLU A 360 18.02 14.21 15.05
CA GLU A 360 17.94 14.13 13.60
C GLU A 360 16.52 14.47 13.16
N SER A 361 16.28 15.21 12.07
CA SER A 361 14.91 15.45 11.63
C SER A 361 14.26 14.17 11.07
N LEU A 362 12.94 14.06 11.11
CA LEU A 362 12.27 12.88 10.55
C LEU A 362 12.52 12.72 9.05
N SER A 363 12.66 13.86 8.34
CA SER A 363 13.00 13.86 6.92
C SER A 363 14.36 13.24 6.64
N VAL A 364 15.37 13.48 7.49
CA VAL A 364 16.70 12.85 7.34
C VAL A 364 16.62 11.35 7.60
N SER A 365 15.86 10.90 8.62
CA SER A 365 15.65 9.46 8.83
C SER A 365 14.99 8.78 7.63
N PHE A 366 14.01 9.43 6.97
CA PHE A 366 13.42 8.91 5.74
C PHE A 366 14.41 8.87 4.55
N LEU A 367 15.30 9.86 4.43
CA LEU A 367 16.37 9.82 3.43
C LEU A 367 17.33 8.64 3.69
N ARG A 368 17.70 8.40 4.95
CA ARG A 368 18.49 7.21 5.33
C ARG A 368 17.76 5.90 5.04
N PHE A 369 16.46 5.86 5.31
CA PHE A 369 15.64 4.68 4.99
C PHE A 369 15.63 4.40 3.49
N PHE A 370 15.47 5.43 2.66
CA PHE A 370 15.50 5.27 1.20
C PHE A 370 16.89 4.89 0.68
N HIS A 371 17.96 5.53 1.20
CA HIS A 371 19.34 5.15 0.92
C HIS A 371 19.60 3.67 1.22
N GLN A 372 19.19 3.22 2.41
CA GLN A 372 19.37 1.84 2.84
C GLN A 372 18.58 0.87 1.95
N ALA A 373 17.36 1.24 1.54
CA ALA A 373 16.58 0.45 0.59
C ALA A 373 17.26 0.33 -0.78
N LEU A 374 17.85 1.41 -1.31
CA LEU A 374 18.63 1.38 -2.56
C LEU A 374 19.86 0.48 -2.44
N LYS A 375 20.56 0.54 -1.29
CA LYS A 375 21.73 -0.31 -1.02
C LYS A 375 21.36 -1.80 -1.04
N VAL A 376 20.30 -2.19 -0.33
CA VAL A 376 19.80 -3.58 -0.33
C VAL A 376 19.42 -4.03 -1.74
N ILE A 377 18.70 -3.19 -2.50
CA ILE A 377 18.29 -3.50 -3.88
C ILE A 377 19.49 -3.70 -4.81
N LEU A 378 20.49 -2.81 -4.75
CA LEU A 378 21.70 -2.93 -5.56
C LEU A 378 22.49 -4.17 -5.20
N LEU A 379 22.64 -4.48 -3.91
CA LEU A 379 23.35 -5.67 -3.45
C LEU A 379 22.70 -6.95 -3.97
N GLY A 380 21.36 -7.06 -3.94
CA GLY A 380 20.62 -8.21 -4.45
C GLY A 380 20.39 -8.25 -5.97
N ALA A 381 21.04 -7.37 -6.74
CA ALA A 381 21.00 -7.40 -8.20
C ALA A 381 22.31 -7.95 -8.77
N LEU A 382 22.25 -8.84 -9.77
CA LEU A 382 23.44 -9.49 -10.38
C LEU A 382 24.39 -10.07 -9.32
N ASP A 383 23.85 -10.99 -8.53
CA ASP A 383 24.56 -11.63 -7.43
C ASP A 383 25.81 -12.34 -7.93
N SER A 384 26.96 -12.05 -7.33
CA SER A 384 28.27 -12.59 -7.73
C SER A 384 29.18 -12.95 -6.54
N SER A 385 28.78 -12.60 -5.31
CA SER A 385 29.57 -12.83 -4.10
C SER A 385 29.03 -14.04 -3.31
N PRO A 386 29.89 -14.95 -2.84
CA PRO A 386 29.49 -16.06 -1.96
C PRO A 386 29.02 -15.58 -0.58
N ASP A 387 29.42 -14.37 -0.16
CA ASP A 387 29.05 -13.79 1.14
C ASP A 387 27.77 -12.93 1.08
N LEU A 388 27.14 -12.84 -0.11
CA LEU A 388 26.01 -11.93 -0.35
C LEU A 388 24.85 -12.15 0.62
N ASP A 389 24.51 -13.39 0.95
CA ASP A 389 23.43 -13.68 1.90
C ASP A 389 23.70 -13.08 3.29
N SER A 390 24.96 -13.04 3.71
CA SER A 390 25.35 -12.43 4.99
C SER A 390 25.34 -10.90 4.92
N GLU A 391 25.78 -10.35 3.80
CA GLU A 391 25.74 -8.91 3.54
C GLU A 391 24.29 -8.41 3.49
N LEU A 392 23.42 -9.07 2.73
CA LEU A 392 21.99 -8.76 2.64
C LEU A 392 21.30 -8.88 4.00
N ARG A 393 21.59 -9.89 4.81
CA ARG A 393 21.05 -9.98 6.18
C ARG A 393 21.45 -8.75 7.01
N THR A 394 22.72 -8.37 6.98
CA THR A 394 23.24 -7.21 7.71
C THR A 394 22.56 -5.91 7.27
N GLU A 395 22.43 -5.70 5.96
CA GLU A 395 21.81 -4.49 5.43
C GLU A 395 20.29 -4.48 5.60
N ASN A 396 19.63 -5.65 5.64
CA ASN A 396 18.21 -5.78 6.01
C ASN A 396 17.96 -5.46 7.48
N ASP A 397 18.83 -5.92 8.39
CA ASP A 397 18.74 -5.59 9.82
C ASP A 397 18.90 -4.08 10.05
N ARG A 398 19.81 -3.44 9.32
CA ARG A 398 19.95 -1.97 9.31
C ARG A 398 18.70 -1.27 8.79
N LEU A 399 18.14 -1.74 7.67
CA LEU A 399 16.89 -1.20 7.11
C LEU A 399 15.76 -1.28 8.14
N GLN A 400 15.60 -2.43 8.79
CA GLN A 400 14.60 -2.63 9.84
C GLN A 400 14.85 -1.73 11.05
N GLY A 401 16.10 -1.55 11.46
CA GLY A 401 16.49 -0.65 12.55
C GLY A 401 16.11 0.81 12.28
N ILE A 402 16.38 1.31 11.08
CA ILE A 402 15.97 2.66 10.66
C ILE A 402 14.43 2.77 10.66
N ALA A 403 13.73 1.75 10.15
CA ALA A 403 12.27 1.74 10.12
C ALA A 403 11.65 1.81 11.53
N ASN A 404 12.20 1.04 12.47
CA ASN A 404 11.76 1.03 13.86
C ASN A 404 11.96 2.40 14.50
N ASN A 405 13.09 3.06 14.22
CA ASN A 405 13.34 4.41 14.70
C ASN A 405 12.30 5.41 14.15
N ILE A 406 12.03 5.38 12.84
CA ILE A 406 11.02 6.23 12.21
C ILE A 406 9.65 5.98 12.85
N ASP A 407 9.24 4.72 13.00
CA ASP A 407 7.97 4.31 13.57
C ASP A 407 7.76 4.86 14.99
N GLU A 408 8.76 4.71 15.87
CA GLU A 408 8.71 5.25 17.23
C GLU A 408 8.64 6.77 17.25
N ARG A 409 9.39 7.44 16.38
CA ARG A 409 9.38 8.90 16.28
C ARG A 409 8.03 9.42 15.79
N VAL A 410 7.45 8.80 14.77
CA VAL A 410 6.13 9.18 14.23
C VAL A 410 5.04 8.99 15.28
N LYS A 411 5.08 7.90 16.07
CA LYS A 411 4.17 7.69 17.20
C LYS A 411 4.32 8.78 18.27
N ALA A 412 5.55 9.17 18.60
CA ALA A 412 5.82 10.25 19.55
C ALA A 412 5.20 11.58 19.06
N TYR A 413 5.37 11.94 17.78
CA TYR A 413 4.73 13.11 17.19
C TYR A 413 3.19 13.04 17.22
N GLY A 414 2.60 11.87 16.96
CA GLY A 414 1.15 11.66 17.03
C GLY A 414 0.59 11.71 18.46
N GLY A 415 1.35 11.23 19.44
CA GLY A 415 1.00 11.29 20.87
C GLY A 415 0.95 12.73 21.40
N PHE A 416 1.89 13.58 20.99
CA PHE A 416 1.91 15.00 21.34
C PHE A 416 0.72 15.79 20.77
N LYS A 417 0.16 15.39 19.62
CA LYS A 417 -1.04 16.02 19.04
C LYS A 417 -2.34 15.62 19.73
N LYS A 418 -2.46 14.38 20.22
CA LYS A 418 -3.65 13.94 20.98
C LYS A 418 -3.86 14.71 22.29
N THR A 419 -2.81 15.34 22.83
CA THR A 419 -2.89 16.18 24.03
C THR A 419 -3.20 17.66 23.76
N ARG A 420 -3.20 18.12 22.50
CA ARG A 420 -3.33 19.55 22.17
C ARG A 420 -4.26 19.72 20.95
N ASN A 421 -5.56 19.91 21.20
CA ASN A 421 -6.55 20.16 20.16
C ASN A 421 -6.15 21.33 19.23
N GLY A 422 -6.12 21.10 17.92
CA GLY A 422 -5.96 22.11 16.87
C GLY A 422 -5.45 21.52 15.54
N PRO A 423 -6.13 21.73 14.39
CA PRO A 423 -5.77 21.10 13.12
C PRO A 423 -4.72 21.93 12.37
N GLY A 424 -3.56 21.34 12.17
CA GLY A 424 -2.49 21.89 11.34
C GLY A 424 -1.25 21.01 11.45
N GLU A 425 -0.50 20.88 10.37
CA GLU A 425 0.84 20.27 10.33
C GLU A 425 0.91 18.72 10.30
N LEU A 426 0.13 18.06 9.45
CA LEU A 426 0.49 16.72 8.91
C LEU A 426 1.48 16.83 7.72
N SER A 427 1.92 18.05 7.40
CA SER A 427 2.56 18.44 6.15
C SER A 427 4.09 18.21 6.10
N ASN A 428 4.74 17.74 7.17
CA ASN A 428 6.21 17.70 7.27
C ASN A 428 6.82 16.28 7.35
N MET A 429 6.07 15.21 7.08
CA MET A 429 6.55 13.83 7.21
C MET A 429 6.79 13.08 5.87
N GLY A 430 6.83 13.77 4.72
CA GLY A 430 6.92 13.17 3.37
C GLY A 430 8.29 13.19 2.69
#